data_AF-A0A0D3HZT7-F1
#
_entry.id   AF-A0A0D3HZT7-F1
#
_cell.length_a   1.000
_cell.length_b   1.000
_cell.length_c   1.000
_cell.angle_alpha   90.00
_cell.angle_beta   90.00
_cell.angle_gamma   90.00
#
_symmetry.space_group_name_H-M   'P 1'
#
loop_
_entity.id
_entity.type
_entity.pdbx_description
1 polymer ?
#
loop_
_entity_poly.entity_id
_entity_poly.type
_entity_poly.pdbx_seq_one_letter_code
_entity_poly.pdbx_strand_id
1 'polypeptide(L)' 'WAIHFSSVFEYLFAMGMVWQMAALSGNERWKGLTWGMLPLHASGVAACTYHFFYNSPDLSFLVLLQAALTLAGNTTCAVA' A
#
# COMPACT_ATOMS: atom_id res chain seq x y z
N TRP A 1 16.00 0.44 -7.94
CA TRP A 1 14.85 0.39 -8.85
C TRP A 1 14.12 -0.95 -8.88
N ALA A 2 14.77 -2.06 -9.23
CA ALA A 2 14.10 -3.37 -9.30
C ALA A 2 13.29 -3.71 -8.03
N ILE A 3 13.90 -3.58 -6.85
CA ILE A 3 13.23 -3.82 -5.56
C ILE A 3 12.03 -2.88 -5.32
N HIS A 4 12.14 -1.62 -5.74
CA HIS A 4 11.06 -0.65 -5.51
C HIS A 4 9.81 -1.04 -6.31
N PHE A 5 9.99 -1.34 -7.60
CA PHE A 5 8.91 -1.82 -8.44
C PHE A 5 8.39 -3.18 -7.97
N SER A 6 9.28 -4.15 -7.73
CA SER A 6 8.86 -5.50 -7.34
C SER A 6 8.03 -5.46 -6.06
N SER A 7 8.45 -4.72 -5.03
CA SER A 7 7.71 -4.63 -3.77
C SER A 7 6.32 -4.02 -3.92
N VAL A 8 6.14 -3.00 -4.78
CA VAL A 8 4.81 -2.42 -5.05
C VAL A 8 3.91 -3.42 -5.78
N PHE A 9 4.43 -4.15 -6.77
CA PHE A 9 3.68 -5.18 -7.48
C PHE A 9 3.37 -6.40 -6.60
N GLU A 10 4.34 -6.89 -5.84
CA GLU A 10 4.21 -7.99 -4.88
C GLU A 10 3.11 -7.69 -3.86
N TYR A 11 3.02 -6.44 -3.39
CA TYR A 11 1.96 -6.01 -2.49
C TYR A 11 0.58 -6.05 -3.18
N LEU A 12 0.48 -5.63 -4.44
CA LEU A 12 -0.77 -5.73 -5.21
C LEU A 12 -1.22 -7.19 -5.40
N PHE A 13 -0.28 -8.10 -5.69
CA PHE A 13 -0.57 -9.53 -5.73
C PHE A 13 -1.03 -10.06 -4.36
N ALA A 14 -0.37 -9.65 -3.27
CA ALA A 14 -0.77 -10.03 -1.91
C ALA A 14 -2.20 -9.56 -1.59
N MET A 15 -2.55 -8.32 -1.95
CA MET A 15 -3.92 -7.82 -1.82
C MET A 15 -4.94 -8.68 -2.57
N GLY A 16 -4.61 -9.10 -3.80
CA GLY A 16 -5.44 -10.01 -4.59
C GLY A 16 -5.62 -11.39 -3.94
N MET A 17 -4.57 -11.94 -3.32
CA MET A 17 -4.67 -13.20 -2.57
C MET A 17 -5.52 -13.06 -1.30
N VAL A 18 -5.36 -11.96 -0.55
CA VAL A 18 -6.19 -11.67 0.63
C VAL A 18 -7.66 -11.53 0.22
N TRP A 19 -7.95 -10.90 -0.92
CA TRP A 19 -9.32 -10.82 -1.44
C TRP A 19 -9.92 -12.21 -1.72
N GLN A 20 -9.15 -13.09 -2.37
CA GLN A 20 -9.60 -14.46 -2.67
C GLN A 20 -9.82 -15.29 -1.39
N MET A 21 -9.10 -14.99 -0.31
CA MET A 21 -9.29 -15.62 1.00
C MET A 21 -10.72 -15.46 1.53
N ALA A 22 -11.43 -14.40 1.14
CA ALA A 22 -12.84 -14.22 1.51
C ALA A 22 -13.71 -15.39 1.02
N ALA A 23 -13.53 -15.79 -0.24
CA ALA A 23 -14.27 -16.90 -0.82
C ALA A 23 -13.81 -18.26 -0.26
N LEU A 24 -12.50 -18.45 -0.07
CA LEU A 24 -11.93 -19.70 0.42
C LEU A 24 -12.29 -20.00 1.88
N SER A 25 -12.38 -18.97 2.72
CA SER A 25 -12.70 -19.11 4.14
C SER A 25 -14.18 -18.88 4.49
N GLY A 26 -14.99 -18.37 3.55
CA GLY A 26 -16.36 -17.95 3.81
C GLY A 26 -16.47 -16.70 4.71
N ASN A 27 -15.36 -15.98 4.94
CA ASN A 27 -15.31 -14.79 5.79
C ASN A 27 -15.11 -13.52 4.95
N GLU A 28 -16.19 -12.77 4.74
CA GLU A 28 -16.18 -11.53 3.95
C GLU A 28 -15.30 -10.41 4.55
N ARG A 29 -14.89 -10.51 5.83
CA ARG A 29 -13.98 -9.52 6.45
C ARG A 29 -12.63 -9.43 5.73
N TRP A 30 -12.19 -10.50 5.08
CA TRP A 30 -10.96 -10.46 4.27
C TRP A 30 -10.99 -9.41 3.15
N LYS A 31 -12.17 -9.14 2.55
CA LYS A 31 -12.30 -8.04 1.58
C LYS A 31 -12.15 -6.68 2.25
N GLY A 32 -12.69 -6.53 3.47
CA GLY A 32 -12.49 -5.36 4.32
C GLY A 32 -11.00 -5.11 4.59
N LEU A 33 -10.26 -6.17 4.93
CA LEU A 33 -8.81 -6.09 5.08
C LEU A 33 -8.11 -5.67 3.78
N THR A 34 -8.49 -6.23 2.63
CA THR A 34 -7.93 -5.80 1.33
C THR A 34 -8.14 -4.30 1.07
N TRP A 35 -9.32 -3.76 1.41
CA TRP A 35 -9.57 -2.31 1.34
C TRP A 35 -8.68 -1.54 2.31
N GLY A 36 -8.51 -2.06 3.53
CA GLY A 36 -7.61 -1.49 4.55
C GLY A 36 -6.13 -1.48 4.15
N MET A 37 -5.70 -2.35 3.23
CA MET A 37 -4.34 -2.41 2.70
C MET A 37 -4.02 -1.33 1.65
N LEU A 38 -5.03 -0.71 1.03
CA LEU A 38 -4.83 0.27 -0.04
C LEU A 38 -3.93 1.46 0.33
N PRO A 39 -4.05 2.08 1.52
CA PRO A 39 -3.20 3.21 1.87
C PRO A 39 -1.72 2.79 1.98
N LEU A 40 -1.41 1.57 2.45
CA LEU A 40 -0.03 1.07 2.45
C LEU A 40 0.53 0.90 1.04
N HIS A 41 -0.28 0.40 0.09
CA HIS A 41 0.14 0.35 -1.31
C HIS A 41 0.40 1.77 -1.85
N ALA A 42 -0.51 2.71 -1.60
CA ALA A 42 -0.37 4.08 -2.05
C ALA A 42 0.87 4.77 -1.44
N SER A 43 1.20 4.45 -0.18
CA SER A 43 2.44 4.90 0.47
C SER A 43 3.69 4.46 -0.32
N GLY A 44 3.76 3.18 -0.71
CA GLY A 44 4.87 2.68 -1.54
C GLY A 44 4.96 3.38 -2.90
N VAL A 45 3.82 3.67 -3.53
CA VAL A 45 3.79 4.42 -4.80
C VAL A 45 4.29 5.85 -4.61
N ALA A 46 3.86 6.56 -3.56
CA ALA A 46 4.33 7.92 -3.27
C ALA A 46 5.86 7.97 -3.07
N ALA A 47 6.42 7.00 -2.34
CA ALA A 47 7.87 6.84 -2.17
C ALA A 47 8.59 6.62 -3.52
N CYS A 48 8.06 5.70 -4.34
CA CYS A 48 8.62 5.41 -5.66
C CYS A 48 8.53 6.62 -6.60
N THR A 49 7.46 7.40 -6.55
CA THR A 49 7.32 8.65 -7.31
C THR A 49 8.38 9.67 -6.89
N TYR A 50 8.60 9.84 -5.58
CA TYR A 50 9.63 10.76 -5.09
C TYR A 50 11.03 10.37 -5.55
N HIS A 51 11.35 9.07 -5.44
CA HIS A 51 12.61 8.52 -5.94
C HIS A 51 12.72 8.57 -7.48
N PHE A 52 11.60 8.46 -8.21
CA PHE A 52 11.58 8.58 -9.66
C PHE A 52 12.10 9.92 -10.15
N PHE A 53 11.71 10.99 -9.45
CA PHE A 53 12.17 12.34 -9.73
C PHE A 53 13.43 12.71 -8.95
N TYR A 54 14.27 11.73 -8.62
CA TYR A 54 15.57 11.91 -7.94
C TYR A 54 15.49 12.75 -6.66
N ASN A 55 14.39 12.61 -5.91
CA ASN A 55 14.17 13.33 -4.66
C ASN A 55 14.13 14.85 -4.81
N SER A 56 13.60 15.36 -5.94
CA SER A 56 13.46 16.79 -6.20
C SER A 56 12.82 17.54 -5.01
N PRO A 57 13.39 18.66 -4.52
CA PRO A 57 12.82 19.43 -3.43
C PRO A 57 11.36 19.86 -3.63
N ASP A 58 10.96 20.11 -4.88
CA ASP A 58 9.59 20.49 -5.27
C ASP A 58 8.54 19.40 -4.93
N LEU A 59 9.00 18.15 -4.80
CA LEU A 59 8.18 16.98 -4.49
C LEU A 59 8.39 16.47 -3.06
N SER A 60 9.10 17.21 -2.20
CA SER A 60 9.37 16.80 -0.80
C SER A 60 8.10 16.55 0.02
N PHE A 61 6.96 17.13 -0.35
CA PHE A 61 5.65 16.84 0.25
C PHE A 61 5.24 15.36 0.14
N LEU A 62 5.78 14.62 -0.83
CA LEU A 62 5.54 13.18 -0.99
C LEU A 62 6.03 12.37 0.22
N VAL A 63 7.04 12.86 0.95
CA VAL A 63 7.52 12.23 2.19
C VAL A 63 6.44 12.30 3.28
N LEU A 64 5.79 13.47 3.43
CA LEU A 64 4.67 13.63 4.35
C LEU A 64 3.48 12.75 3.92
N LEU A 65 3.17 12.74 2.62
CA LEU A 65 2.10 11.89 2.08
C LEU A 65 2.36 10.41 2.35
N GLN A 66 3.58 9.93 2.09
CA GLN A 66 4.01 8.56 2.37
C GLN A 66 3.83 8.23 3.87
N ALA A 67 4.26 9.11 4.77
CA ALA A 67 4.10 8.90 6.20
C ALA A 67 2.63 8.84 6.63
N ALA A 68 1.80 9.77 6.13
CA ALA A 68 0.37 9.80 6.41
C ALA A 68 -0.35 8.55 5.90
N LEU A 69 -0.06 8.11 4.67
CA LEU A 69 -0.61 6.89 4.08
C LEU A 69 -0.15 5.63 4.82
N THR A 70 1.09 5.62 5.33
CA THR A 70 1.61 4.53 6.16
C THR A 70 0.84 4.43 7.48
N LEU A 71 0.65 5.57 8.17
CA LEU A 71 -0.12 5.61 9.41
C LEU A 71 -1.57 5.19 9.16
N ALA A 72 -2.22 5.76 8.15
CA ALA A 72 -3.59 5.44 7.79
C ALA A 72 -3.74 3.95 7.47
N GLY A 73 -2.84 3.41 6.63
CA GLY A 73 -2.86 2.02 6.21
C GLY A 73 -2.63 1.01 7.33
N ASN A 74 -1.68 1.28 8.23
CA ASN A 74 -1.51 0.45 9.43
C ASN A 74 -2.75 0.50 10.34
N THR A 75 -3.36 1.67 10.48
CA THR A 75 -4.57 1.85 11.29
C THR A 75 -5.76 1.12 10.68
N THR A 76 -5.98 1.23 9.37
CA THR A 76 -7.08 0.55 8.67
C THR A 76 -6.91 -0.96 8.69
N CYS A 77 -5.69 -1.47 8.50
CA CYS A 77 -5.40 -2.90 8.64
C CYS A 77 -5.61 -3.42 10.08
N ALA A 78 -5.31 -2.61 11.10
CA ALA A 78 -5.51 -3.01 12.49
C ALA A 78 -6.99 -3.07 12.92
N VAL A 79 -7.86 -2.31 12.25
CA VAL A 79 -9.31 -2.23 12.56
C VAL A 79 -10.15 -3.18 11.69
N ALA A 80 -9.67 -3.57 10.50
CA ALA A 80 -10.38 -4.41 9.54
C ALA A 80 -10.56 -5.87 10.00
#